data_AF-A0A9P6AI38-F1
#
_entry.id   AF-A0A9P6AI38-F1
#
_cell.length_a   1.000
_cell.length_b   1.000
_cell.length_c   1.000
_cell.angle_alpha   90.00
_cell.angle_beta   90.00
_cell.angle_gamma   90.00
#
_symmetry.space_group_name_H-M   'P 1'
#
loop_
_entity.id
_entity.type
_entity.pdbx_description
1 polymer ?
#
loop_
_entity_poly.entity_id
_entity_poly.type
_entity_poly.pdbx_seq_one_letter_code
_entity_poly.pdbx_strand_id
1 'polypeptide(L)'
;MRRQEVIWDLCQSEDEFVQSLQVVLRLFVQPLRSENGTQWIPGLEPDVAKLFDWLDDIAQLHAQLLATMRGCRTNQLPIVTQIAESLRPFVSKLEIHQPYLVRVDDVTQLIKQMIEDPSSDFGEFVRIQSSASDCSGPLPTLLQKPVERLFKYPDYFKVLLSP
;
A
#
# COMPACT_ATOMS: atom_id res chain seq x y z
N MET A 1 -22.16 -19.98 3.74
CA MET A 1 -21.77 -18.95 4.73
C MET A 1 -20.29 -18.59 4.59
N ARG A 2 -19.37 -19.56 4.68
CA ARG A 2 -17.91 -19.37 4.49
C ARG A 2 -17.49 -18.49 3.30
N ARG A 3 -18.10 -18.63 2.11
CA ARG A 3 -17.78 -17.77 0.96
C ARG A 3 -18.08 -16.29 1.21
N GLN A 4 -19.23 -15.96 1.82
CA GLN A 4 -19.62 -14.57 2.06
C GLN A 4 -18.75 -13.93 3.15
N GLU A 5 -18.36 -14.70 4.17
CA GLU A 5 -17.39 -14.29 5.18
C GLU A 5 -16.03 -13.96 4.54
N VAL A 6 -15.52 -14.84 3.67
CA VAL A 6 -14.26 -14.60 2.95
C VAL A 6 -14.33 -13.37 2.06
N ILE A 7 -15.47 -13.13 1.39
CA ILE A 7 -15.68 -11.91 0.59
C ILE A 7 -15.69 -10.67 1.48
N TRP A 8 -16.35 -10.74 2.64
CA TRP A 8 -16.35 -9.67 3.62
C TRP A 8 -14.93 -9.36 4.10
N ASP A 9 -14.20 -10.37 4.54
CA ASP A 9 -12.83 -10.26 5.06
C ASP A 9 -11.87 -9.72 3.98
N LEU A 10 -12.01 -10.16 2.73
CA LEU A 10 -11.23 -9.63 1.61
C LEU A 10 -11.47 -8.13 1.43
N CYS A 11 -12.73 -7.68 1.42
CA CYS A 11 -13.07 -6.28 1.23
C CYS A 11 -12.65 -5.42 2.42
N GLN A 12 -12.84 -5.92 3.64
CA GLN A 12 -12.47 -5.20 4.86
C GLN A 12 -10.95 -5.04 4.94
N SER A 13 -10.20 -6.13 4.73
CA SER A 13 -8.74 -6.08 4.74
C SER A 13 -8.15 -5.25 3.60
N GLU A 14 -8.85 -5.14 2.45
CA GLU A 14 -8.46 -4.22 1.37
C GLU A 14 -8.64 -2.76 1.78
N ASP A 15 -9.74 -2.43 2.44
CA ASP A 15 -9.99 -1.07 2.94
C ASP A 15 -8.95 -0.65 3.98
N GLU A 16 -8.67 -1.51 4.96
CA GLU A 16 -7.64 -1.28 5.97
C GLU A 16 -6.25 -1.11 5.33
N PHE A 17 -5.95 -1.89 4.29
CA PHE A 17 -4.70 -1.78 3.55
C PHE A 17 -4.58 -0.43 2.82
N VAL A 18 -5.60 -0.04 2.04
CA VAL A 18 -5.62 1.23 1.30
C VAL A 18 -5.53 2.43 2.25
N GLN A 19 -6.28 2.40 3.37
CA GLN A 19 -6.21 3.45 4.39
C GLN A 19 -4.80 3.55 4.98
N SER A 20 -4.16 2.41 5.27
CA SER A 20 -2.79 2.41 5.77
C SER A 20 -1.81 3.03 4.77
N LEU A 21 -1.95 2.75 3.46
CA LEU A 21 -1.09 3.36 2.44
C LEU A 21 -1.35 4.87 2.32
N GLN A 22 -2.61 5.30 2.34
CA GLN A 22 -2.96 6.72 2.29
C GLN A 22 -2.38 7.51 3.47
N VAL A 23 -2.36 6.91 4.67
CA VAL A 23 -1.71 7.51 5.84
C VAL A 23 -0.20 7.67 5.60
N VAL A 24 0.47 6.64 5.09
CA VAL A 24 1.91 6.70 4.77
C VAL A 24 2.19 7.79 3.73
N LEU A 25 1.43 7.82 2.64
CA LEU A 25 1.60 8.81 1.58
C LEU A 25 1.39 10.23 2.09
N ARG A 26 0.35 10.46 2.90
CA ARG A 26 0.06 11.78 3.47
C ARG A 26 1.14 12.26 4.44
N LEU A 27 1.69 11.37 5.25
CA LEU A 27 2.63 11.76 6.32
C LEU A 27 4.08 11.82 5.84
N PHE A 28 4.47 10.93 4.93
CA PHE A 28 5.88 10.79 4.54
C PHE A 28 6.14 11.20 3.10
N VAL A 29 5.18 11.03 2.18
CA VAL A 29 5.42 11.32 0.76
C VAL A 29 5.01 12.76 0.39
N GLN A 30 3.79 13.17 0.74
CA GLN A 30 3.28 14.50 0.40
C GLN A 30 4.16 15.64 0.92
N PRO A 31 4.69 15.61 2.16
CA PRO A 31 5.56 16.69 2.65
C PRO A 31 6.92 16.77 1.96
N LEU A 32 7.35 15.69 1.29
CA LEU A 32 8.60 15.64 0.54
C LEU A 32 8.41 16.01 -0.93
N ARG A 33 7.19 16.34 -1.35
CA ARG A 33 6.91 16.90 -2.67
C ARG A 33 6.98 18.42 -2.61
N SER A 34 7.45 19.02 -3.69
CA SER A 34 7.37 20.45 -3.95
C SER A 34 5.90 20.93 -3.94
N GLU A 35 5.67 22.24 -3.78
CA GLU A 35 4.33 22.86 -3.76
C GLU A 35 3.45 22.48 -4.97
N ASN A 36 4.08 22.15 -6.10
CA ASN A 36 3.40 21.74 -7.34
C ASN A 36 3.19 20.21 -7.43
N GLY A 37 3.52 19.44 -6.40
CA GLY A 37 3.33 17.98 -6.30
C GLY A 37 4.18 17.11 -7.22
N THR A 38 4.88 17.71 -8.20
CA THR A 38 5.49 16.97 -9.32
C THR A 38 6.97 16.61 -9.06
N GLN A 39 7.65 17.36 -8.19
CA GLN A 39 9.08 17.19 -7.93
C GLN A 39 9.34 16.84 -6.47
N TRP A 40 10.34 16.01 -6.24
CA TRP A 40 10.87 15.74 -4.90
C TRP A 40 11.68 16.93 -4.38
N ILE A 41 11.71 17.13 -3.07
CA ILE A 41 12.58 18.15 -2.47
C ILE A 41 14.05 17.88 -2.80
N PRO A 42 14.88 18.94 -2.95
CA PRO A 42 16.32 18.77 -3.13
C PRO A 42 16.93 18.00 -1.96
N GLY A 43 17.84 17.07 -2.25
CA GLY A 43 18.55 16.29 -1.24
C GLY A 43 17.86 14.99 -0.80
N LEU A 44 16.66 14.69 -1.31
CA LEU A 44 16.06 13.36 -1.11
C LEU A 44 16.85 12.31 -1.89
N GLU A 45 17.19 11.21 -1.21
CA GLU A 45 17.92 10.11 -1.80
C GLU A 45 17.14 9.49 -2.99
N PRO A 46 17.73 9.35 -4.19
CA PRO A 46 17.00 8.98 -5.40
C PRO A 46 16.28 7.63 -5.33
N ASP A 47 16.84 6.68 -4.58
CA ASP A 47 16.24 5.36 -4.40
C ASP A 47 15.01 5.39 -3.48
N VAL A 48 15.02 6.27 -2.47
CA VAL A 48 13.85 6.52 -1.60
C VAL A 48 12.74 7.20 -2.39
N ALA A 49 13.09 8.20 -3.20
CA ALA A 49 12.16 8.89 -4.09
C ALA A 49 11.44 7.91 -5.03
N LYS A 50 12.19 7.04 -5.72
CA LYS A 50 11.62 6.02 -6.61
C LYS A 50 10.74 5.02 -5.87
N LEU A 51 11.15 4.57 -4.68
CA LEU A 51 10.34 3.65 -3.88
C LEU A 51 8.98 4.28 -3.53
N PHE A 52 8.96 5.56 -3.18
CA PHE A 52 7.72 6.28 -2.90
C PHE A 52 6.87 6.55 -4.15
N ASP A 53 7.49 6.79 -5.31
CA ASP A 53 6.76 6.87 -6.59
C ASP A 53 6.00 5.55 -6.85
N TRP A 54 6.67 4.40 -6.73
CA TRP A 54 6.02 3.10 -6.88
C TRP A 54 4.98 2.80 -5.79
N LEU A 55 5.21 3.28 -4.56
CA LEU A 55 4.23 3.14 -3.48
C LEU A 55 2.93 3.89 -3.78
N ASP A 56 3.03 5.09 -4.34
CA ASP A 56 1.88 5.90 -4.75
C ASP A 56 1.09 5.18 -5.87
N ASP A 57 1.78 4.70 -6.89
CA ASP A 57 1.22 3.90 -7.98
C ASP A 57 0.47 2.65 -7.46
N ILE A 58 1.08 1.92 -6.52
CA ILE A 58 0.46 0.78 -5.84
C ILE A 58 -0.80 1.23 -5.09
N ALA A 59 -0.73 2.29 -4.29
CA ALA A 59 -1.87 2.79 -3.53
C ALA A 59 -3.04 3.18 -4.44
N GLN A 60 -2.75 3.83 -5.58
CA GLN A 60 -3.75 4.18 -6.59
C GLN A 60 -4.42 2.95 -7.20
N LEU A 61 -3.64 1.92 -7.56
CA LEU A 61 -4.19 0.65 -8.08
C LEU A 61 -5.13 -0.01 -7.07
N HIS A 62 -4.69 -0.10 -5.81
CA HIS A 62 -5.48 -0.73 -4.75
C HIS A 62 -6.72 0.09 -4.38
N ALA A 63 -6.69 1.43 -4.49
CA ALA A 63 -7.88 2.25 -4.34
C ALA A 63 -8.94 1.96 -5.44
N GLN A 64 -8.51 1.76 -6.69
CA GLN A 64 -9.41 1.37 -7.80
C GLN A 64 -9.99 -0.04 -7.58
N LEU A 65 -9.17 -0.97 -7.10
CA LEU A 65 -9.59 -2.33 -6.75
C LEU A 65 -10.64 -2.32 -5.62
N LEU A 66 -10.39 -1.56 -4.55
CA LEU A 66 -11.34 -1.36 -3.45
C LEU A 66 -12.66 -0.73 -3.93
N ALA A 67 -12.60 0.29 -4.78
CA ALA A 67 -13.79 0.91 -5.36
C ALA A 67 -14.63 -0.11 -6.15
N THR A 68 -13.97 -1.00 -6.91
CA THR A 68 -14.61 -2.09 -7.65
C THR A 68 -15.27 -3.10 -6.70
N MET A 69 -14.58 -3.50 -5.62
CA MET A 69 -15.13 -4.40 -4.60
C MET A 69 -16.37 -3.80 -3.92
N ARG A 70 -16.30 -2.52 -3.54
CA ARG A 70 -17.43 -1.78 -2.95
C ARG A 70 -18.62 -1.72 -3.91
N GLY A 71 -18.38 -1.42 -5.18
CA GLY A 71 -19.43 -1.41 -6.21
C GLY A 71 -20.13 -2.76 -6.36
N CYS A 72 -19.37 -3.86 -6.36
CA CYS A 72 -19.94 -5.22 -6.43
C CYS A 72 -20.84 -5.52 -5.22
N ARG A 73 -20.39 -5.13 -4.02
CA ARG A 73 -21.15 -5.34 -2.78
C ARG A 73 -22.47 -4.58 -2.77
N THR A 74 -22.46 -3.31 -3.20
CA THR A 74 -23.68 -2.48 -3.25
C THR A 74 -24.69 -3.01 -4.27
N ASN A 75 -24.22 -3.47 -5.44
CA ASN A 75 -25.10 -3.91 -6.53
C ASN A 75 -25.68 -5.32 -6.34
N GLN A 76 -25.08 -6.16 -5.50
CA GLN A 76 -25.45 -7.58 -5.34
C GLN A 76 -26.03 -7.90 -3.95
N LEU A 77 -26.56 -6.91 -3.23
CA LEU A 77 -27.18 -7.17 -1.92
C LEU A 77 -28.35 -8.15 -2.03
N PRO A 78 -28.49 -9.14 -1.12
CA PRO A 78 -27.67 -9.37 0.07
C PRO A 78 -26.52 -10.40 -0.11
N ILE A 79 -26.38 -11.03 -1.29
CA ILE A 79 -25.42 -12.12 -1.54
C ILE A 79 -24.56 -11.77 -2.75
N VAL A 80 -23.26 -11.57 -2.52
CA VAL A 80 -22.30 -11.29 -3.59
C VAL A 80 -21.89 -12.60 -4.26
N THR A 81 -22.21 -12.75 -5.54
CA THR A 81 -21.93 -13.96 -6.32
C THR A 81 -20.71 -13.77 -7.23
N GLN A 82 -20.58 -12.59 -7.86
CA GLN A 82 -19.58 -12.30 -8.90
C GLN A 82 -18.58 -11.23 -8.46
N ILE A 83 -17.74 -11.53 -7.48
CA ILE A 83 -16.62 -10.65 -7.12
C ILE A 83 -15.34 -10.97 -7.92
N ALA A 84 -15.07 -12.26 -8.18
CA ALA A 84 -13.84 -12.69 -8.83
C ALA A 84 -13.73 -12.20 -10.29
N GLU A 85 -14.83 -12.17 -11.02
CA GLU A 85 -14.89 -11.66 -12.40
C GLU A 85 -14.51 -10.18 -12.46
N SER A 86 -15.01 -9.39 -11.51
CA SER A 86 -14.70 -7.96 -11.38
C SER A 86 -13.25 -7.69 -10.97
N LEU A 87 -12.61 -8.62 -10.25
CA LEU A 87 -11.21 -8.50 -9.83
C LEU A 87 -10.21 -9.01 -10.88
N ARG A 88 -10.64 -9.89 -11.78
CA ARG A 88 -9.77 -10.49 -12.82
C ARG A 88 -8.96 -9.46 -13.63
N PRO A 89 -9.51 -8.30 -14.05
CA PRO A 89 -8.74 -7.29 -14.80
C PRO A 89 -7.55 -6.73 -14.02
N PHE A 90 -7.61 -6.73 -12.68
CA PHE A 90 -6.55 -6.19 -11.84
C PHE A 90 -5.37 -7.12 -11.67
N VAL A 91 -5.53 -8.42 -11.91
CA VAL A 91 -4.45 -9.42 -11.73
C VAL A 91 -3.23 -9.08 -12.59
N SER A 92 -3.45 -8.69 -13.84
CA SER A 92 -2.36 -8.25 -14.72
C SER A 92 -1.69 -6.96 -14.22
N LYS A 93 -2.49 -6.02 -13.71
CA LYS A 93 -2.01 -4.71 -13.22
C LYS A 93 -1.18 -4.81 -11.93
N LEU A 94 -1.28 -5.91 -11.17
CA LEU A 94 -0.43 -6.14 -10.00
C LEU A 94 1.05 -6.25 -10.36
N GLU A 95 1.41 -6.38 -11.63
CA GLU A 95 2.80 -6.28 -12.10
C GLU A 95 3.49 -4.98 -11.71
N ILE A 96 2.72 -3.92 -11.41
CA ILE A 96 3.24 -2.64 -10.90
C ILE A 96 4.05 -2.79 -9.60
N HIS A 97 3.83 -3.88 -8.85
CA HIS A 97 4.61 -4.20 -7.65
C HIS A 97 6.01 -4.71 -7.97
N GLN A 98 6.31 -5.19 -9.19
CA GLN A 98 7.61 -5.78 -9.52
C GLN A 98 8.81 -4.88 -9.19
N PRO A 99 8.88 -3.61 -9.63
CA PRO A 99 10.01 -2.75 -9.29
C PRO A 99 10.09 -2.45 -7.78
N TYR A 100 8.94 -2.36 -7.11
CA TYR A 100 8.86 -2.16 -5.67
C TYR A 100 9.45 -3.36 -4.90
N LEU A 101 9.02 -4.58 -5.25
CA LEU A 101 9.46 -5.82 -4.61
C LEU A 101 10.97 -6.03 -4.70
N VAL A 102 11.58 -5.64 -5.83
CA VAL A 102 13.02 -5.80 -6.04
C VAL A 102 13.84 -4.87 -5.14
N ARG A 103 13.28 -3.72 -4.75
CA ARG A 103 14.04 -2.64 -4.09
C ARG A 103 13.63 -2.39 -2.64
N VAL A 104 12.46 -2.85 -2.22
CA VAL A 104 11.88 -2.48 -0.92
C VAL A 104 12.78 -2.84 0.25
N ASP A 105 13.43 -4.00 0.25
CA ASP A 105 14.29 -4.42 1.36
C ASP A 105 15.54 -3.55 1.48
N ASP A 106 16.27 -3.35 0.37
CA ASP A 106 17.48 -2.53 0.32
C ASP A 106 17.19 -1.08 0.72
N VAL A 107 16.13 -0.49 0.15
CA VAL A 107 15.76 0.90 0.42
C VAL A 107 15.21 1.05 1.83
N THR A 108 14.50 0.05 2.36
CA THR A 108 14.05 0.04 3.75
C THR A 108 15.24 0.00 4.71
N GLN A 109 16.28 -0.77 4.40
CA GLN A 109 17.51 -0.81 5.19
C GLN A 109 18.25 0.54 5.16
N LEU A 110 18.35 1.16 3.98
CA LEU A 110 18.90 2.51 3.82
C LEU A 110 18.12 3.54 4.65
N ILE A 111 16.79 3.52 4.61
CA ILE A 111 15.93 4.39 5.43
C ILE A 111 16.20 4.17 6.92
N LYS A 112 16.36 2.91 7.37
CA LYS A 112 16.71 2.63 8.78
C LYS A 112 18.05 3.27 9.17
N GLN A 113 19.07 3.14 8.32
CA GLN A 113 20.38 3.77 8.56
C GLN A 113 20.26 5.30 8.65
N MET A 114 19.47 5.92 7.76
CA MET A 114 19.22 7.37 7.81
C MET A 114 18.48 7.77 9.10
N ILE A 115 17.51 6.97 9.57
CA ILE A 115 16.80 7.23 10.83
C ILE A 115 17.73 7.08 12.05
N GLU A 116 18.72 6.19 11.99
CA GLU A 116 19.70 6.01 13.07
C GLU A 116 20.77 7.11 13.08
N ASP A 117 21.07 7.70 11.92
CA ASP A 117 22.00 8.82 11.78
C ASP A 117 21.40 10.14 12.31
N PRO A 118 21.99 10.74 13.36
CA PRO A 118 21.54 12.02 13.89
C PRO A 118 21.78 13.19 12.92
N SER A 119 22.70 13.05 11.97
CA SER A 119 23.06 14.09 10.99
C SER A 119 22.23 14.02 9.71
N SER A 120 21.36 13.03 9.57
CA SER A 120 20.49 12.86 8.40
C SER A 120 19.23 13.72 8.54
N ASP A 121 19.08 14.72 7.67
CA ASP A 121 17.88 15.57 7.59
C ASP A 121 16.61 14.75 7.31
N PHE A 122 16.70 13.79 6.37
CA PHE A 122 15.58 12.88 6.07
C PHE A 122 15.28 11.96 7.26
N GLY A 123 16.32 11.46 7.94
CA GLY A 123 16.15 10.69 9.17
C GLY A 123 15.42 11.48 10.25
N GLU A 124 15.78 12.75 10.44
CA GLU A 124 15.13 13.66 11.37
C GLU A 124 13.66 13.89 11.01
N PHE A 125 13.37 14.15 9.75
CA PHE A 125 12.01 14.26 9.24
C PHE A 125 11.16 13.02 9.58
N VAL A 126 11.67 11.81 9.32
CA VAL A 126 10.94 10.57 9.61
C VAL A 126 10.71 10.41 11.12
N ARG A 127 11.68 10.76 11.97
CA ARG A 127 11.54 10.72 13.43
C ARG A 127 10.45 11.68 13.92
N ILE A 128 10.46 12.92 13.43
CA ILE A 128 9.46 13.95 13.76
C ILE A 128 8.06 13.47 13.37
N GLN A 129 7.87 13.03 12.11
CA GLN A 129 6.57 12.58 11.63
C GLN A 129 6.06 11.35 12.38
N SER A 130 6.94 10.40 12.71
CA SER A 130 6.57 9.22 13.48
C SER A 130 6.13 9.57 14.92
N SER A 131 6.65 10.64 15.49
CA SER A 131 6.28 11.11 16.84
C SER A 131 4.99 11.94 16.86
N ALA A 132 4.69 12.63 15.76
CA ALA A 132 3.55 13.55 15.65
C ALA A 132 2.26 12.88 15.17
N SER A 133 2.32 11.63 14.71
CA SER A 133 1.20 10.94 14.06
C SER A 133 0.77 9.68 14.83
N ASP A 134 -0.54 9.39 14.81
CA ASP A 134 -1.11 8.09 15.21
C ASP A 134 -0.79 6.99 14.17
N CYS A 135 0.46 6.94 13.69
CA CYS A 135 0.87 5.97 12.70
C CYS A 135 0.80 4.57 13.31
N SER A 136 0.23 3.62 12.57
CA SER A 136 0.09 2.20 12.99
C SER A 136 1.42 1.46 13.18
N GLY A 137 2.56 2.15 13.04
CA GLY A 137 3.90 1.59 13.18
C GLY A 137 4.98 2.50 12.55
N PRO A 138 6.25 2.13 12.68
CA PRO A 138 7.36 2.86 12.06
C PRO A 138 7.35 2.69 10.54
N LEU A 139 7.79 3.72 9.81
CA LEU A 139 7.80 3.76 8.34
C LEU A 139 8.42 2.49 7.70
N PRO A 140 9.59 1.97 8.15
CA PRO A 140 10.16 0.74 7.60
C PRO A 140 9.21 -0.47 7.61
N THR A 141 8.39 -0.62 8.66
CA THR A 141 7.42 -1.71 8.75
C THR A 141 6.24 -1.47 7.82
N LEU A 142 5.81 -0.21 7.67
CA LEU A 142 4.70 0.14 6.78
C LEU A 142 5.04 -0.08 5.31
N LEU A 143 6.31 0.07 4.92
CA LEU A 143 6.80 -0.21 3.56
C LEU A 143 6.77 -1.70 3.19
N GLN A 144 6.67 -2.60 4.17
CA GLN A 144 6.54 -4.04 3.88
C GLN A 144 5.10 -4.47 3.59
N LYS A 145 4.11 -3.62 3.90
CA LYS A 145 2.68 -3.96 3.72
C LYS A 145 2.29 -4.32 2.28
N PRO A 146 2.77 -3.65 1.22
CA PRO A 146 2.47 -4.06 -0.16
C PRO A 146 2.91 -5.49 -0.46
N VAL A 147 4.08 -5.89 0.05
CA VAL A 147 4.63 -7.24 -0.08
C VAL A 147 3.72 -8.25 0.61
N GLU A 148 3.40 -8.01 1.88
CA GLU A 148 2.49 -8.85 2.66
C GLU A 148 1.10 -8.97 2.02
N ARG A 149 0.59 -7.88 1.42
CA ARG A 149 -0.72 -7.88 0.76
C ARG A 149 -0.75 -8.83 -0.43
N LEU A 150 0.28 -8.83 -1.26
CA LEU A 150 0.38 -9.74 -2.40
C LEU A 150 0.34 -11.21 -1.98
N PHE A 151 1.05 -11.56 -0.91
CA PHE A 151 1.08 -12.93 -0.40
C PHE A 151 -0.27 -13.42 0.12
N LYS A 152 -1.16 -12.51 0.56
CA LYS A 152 -2.49 -12.87 1.07
C LYS A 152 -3.51 -13.19 -0.01
N TYR A 153 -3.40 -12.60 -1.21
CA TYR A 153 -4.41 -12.81 -2.27
C TYR A 153 -4.62 -14.28 -2.66
N PRO A 154 -3.58 -15.11 -2.86
CA PRO A 154 -3.75 -16.53 -3.15
C PRO A 154 -4.59 -17.26 -2.11
N ASP A 155 -4.47 -16.91 -0.83
CA ASP A 155 -5.20 -17.60 0.24
C ASP A 155 -6.69 -17.28 0.21
N TYR A 156 -7.07 -16.02 -0.08
CA TYR A 156 -8.46 -15.67 -0.33
C TYR A 156 -9.01 -16.40 -1.57
N PHE A 157 -8.26 -16.38 -2.69
CA PHE A 157 -8.74 -16.96 -3.94
C PHE A 157 -8.85 -18.48 -3.91
N LYS A 158 -7.96 -19.19 -3.20
CA LYS A 158 -8.09 -20.66 -3.00
C LYS A 158 -9.44 -21.02 -2.39
N VAL A 159 -9.89 -20.29 -1.37
CA VAL A 159 -11.18 -20.55 -0.71
C VAL A 159 -12.36 -20.13 -1.60
N LEU A 160 -12.22 -19.04 -2.36
CA LEU A 160 -13.26 -18.59 -3.29
C LEU A 160 -13.42 -19.46 -4.53
N LEU A 161 -12.40 -20.22 -4.91
CA LEU A 161 -12.40 -21.16 -6.05
C LEU A 161 -12.65 -22.61 -5.63
N SER A 162 -12.67 -22.90 -4.32
CA SER A 162 -13.01 -24.23 -3.82
C SER A 162 -14.50 -24.52 -4.05
N PRO A 163 -14.85 -25.72 -4.55
CA PRO A 163 -16.23 -26.12 -4.85
C PRO A 163 -17.11 -26.26 -3.60
#